data_AF-A0A351ZWC8-F1
#
_entry.id   AF-A0A351ZWC8-F1
#
_cell.length_a   1.000
_cell.length_b   1.000
_cell.length_c   1.000
_cell.angle_alpha   90.00
_cell.angle_beta   90.00
_cell.angle_gamma   90.00
#
_symmetry.space_group_name_H-M   'P 1'
#
loop_
_entity.id
_entity.type
_entity.pdbx_description
1 polymer ?
#
loop_
_entity_poly.entity_id
_entity_poly.type
_entity_poly.pdbx_seq_one_letter_code
_entity_poly.pdbx_strand_id
1 'polypeptide(L)' 'HPNDDVNKSQSSNDTFPTAMHIAAAISVTSRLVPAVTALRDTLHGKAEEFKGLIKSGRTHLMDATPITLGQEFS' A
#
# COMPACT_ATOMS: atom_id res chain seq x y z
N HIS A 1 -9.17 -6.96 -42.22
CA HIS A 1 -8.26 -5.80 -42.01
C HIS A 1 -8.27 -5.45 -40.52
N PRO A 2 -7.17 -5.01 -39.86
CA PRO A 2 -7.11 -4.86 -38.41
C PRO A 2 -8.26 -4.05 -37.79
N ASN A 3 -8.71 -3.00 -38.49
CA ASN A 3 -9.85 -2.20 -38.05
C ASN A 3 -11.21 -2.90 -38.18
N ASP A 4 -11.35 -3.77 -39.18
CA ASP A 4 -12.63 -4.41 -39.54
C ASP A 4 -12.85 -5.71 -38.76
N ASP A 5 -11.76 -6.30 -38.23
CA ASP A 5 -11.77 -7.57 -37.50
C ASP A 5 -11.47 -7.36 -36.00
N VAL A 6 -10.28 -6.85 -35.64
CA VAL A 6 -9.81 -6.76 -34.24
C VAL A 6 -10.45 -5.58 -33.51
N ASN A 7 -10.53 -4.42 -34.17
CA ASN A 7 -11.14 -3.20 -33.61
C ASN A 7 -12.66 -3.12 -33.93
N LYS A 8 -13.27 -4.23 -34.35
CA LYS A 8 -14.68 -4.25 -34.72
C LYS A 8 -15.54 -3.94 -33.49
N SER A 9 -16.48 -3.01 -33.63
CA SER A 9 -17.35 -2.54 -32.54
C SER A 9 -16.62 -1.89 -31.36
N GLN A 10 -15.37 -1.47 -31.57
CA GLN A 10 -14.57 -0.73 -30.60
C GLN A 10 -14.31 0.70 -31.08
N SER A 11 -14.07 1.61 -30.14
CA SER A 11 -13.51 2.93 -30.38
C SER A 11 -12.23 3.10 -29.56
N SER A 12 -11.32 3.96 -29.99
CA SER A 12 -10.21 4.33 -29.11
C SER A 12 -10.74 5.05 -27.86
N ASN A 13 -11.90 5.73 -27.96
CA ASN A 13 -12.45 6.53 -26.87
C ASN A 13 -13.06 5.69 -25.74
N ASP A 14 -13.44 4.43 -25.98
CA ASP A 14 -13.94 3.51 -24.94
C ASP A 14 -12.90 2.43 -24.58
N THR A 15 -12.12 1.97 -25.56
CA THR A 15 -11.16 0.87 -25.37
C THR A 15 -9.92 1.32 -24.59
N PHE A 16 -9.41 2.54 -24.81
CA PHE A 16 -8.26 3.04 -24.04
C PHE A 16 -8.58 3.24 -22.56
N PRO A 17 -9.65 3.96 -22.16
CA PRO A 17 -10.00 4.09 -20.75
C PRO A 17 -10.28 2.74 -20.08
N THR A 18 -10.88 1.79 -20.81
CA THR A 18 -11.06 0.41 -20.33
C THR A 18 -9.73 -0.26 -20.03
N ALA A 19 -8.78 -0.20 -20.96
CA ALA A 19 -7.44 -0.76 -20.77
C ALA A 19 -6.68 -0.08 -19.61
N MET A 20 -6.84 1.24 -19.43
CA MET A 20 -6.25 1.98 -18.32
C MET A 20 -6.76 1.47 -16.96
N HIS A 21 -8.08 1.28 -16.82
CA HIS A 21 -8.65 0.77 -15.58
C HIS A 21 -8.22 -0.66 -15.30
N ILE A 22 -8.16 -1.53 -16.32
CA ILE A 22 -7.65 -2.90 -16.17
C ILE A 22 -6.19 -2.88 -15.70
N ALA A 23 -5.33 -2.09 -16.35
CA ALA A 23 -3.92 -1.98 -15.98
C ALA A 23 -3.72 -1.44 -14.55
N ALA A 24 -4.52 -0.46 -14.15
CA ALA A 24 -4.49 0.10 -12.79
C ALA A 24 -4.94 -0.95 -11.76
N ALA A 25 -6.05 -1.64 -12.00
CA ALA A 25 -6.56 -2.69 -11.12
C ALA A 25 -5.54 -3.82 -10.94
N ILE A 26 -4.93 -4.27 -12.04
CA ILE A 26 -3.85 -5.28 -11.98
C ILE A 26 -2.67 -4.75 -11.18
N SER A 27 -2.19 -3.54 -11.43
CA SER A 27 -1.01 -3.00 -10.75
C SER A 27 -1.25 -2.81 -9.25
N VAL A 28 -2.43 -2.32 -8.86
CA VAL A 28 -2.80 -2.16 -7.45
C VAL A 28 -2.88 -3.52 -6.75
N THR A 29 -3.61 -4.47 -7.33
CA THR A 29 -3.86 -5.76 -6.69
C THR A 29 -2.64 -6.68 -6.68
N SER A 30 -1.83 -6.69 -7.74
CA SER A 30 -0.69 -7.61 -7.87
C SER A 30 0.63 -7.06 -7.33
N ARG A 31 0.77 -5.73 -7.20
CA ARG A 31 2.03 -5.11 -6.75
C ARG A 31 1.84 -4.29 -5.48
N LEU A 32 0.93 -3.32 -5.49
CA LEU A 32 0.80 -2.38 -4.39
C LEU A 32 0.26 -3.05 -3.12
N VAL A 33 -0.85 -3.77 -3.23
CA VAL A 33 -1.49 -4.45 -2.08
C VAL A 33 -0.50 -5.43 -1.41
N PRO A 34 0.17 -6.34 -2.13
CA PRO A 34 1.17 -7.22 -1.52
C PRO A 34 2.33 -6.46 -0.85
N ALA A 35 2.80 -5.38 -1.46
CA ALA A 35 3.91 -4.60 -0.91
C ALA A 35 3.53 -3.90 0.40
N VAL A 36 2.35 -3.26 0.47
CA VAL A 36 1.89 -2.61 1.70
C VAL A 36 1.48 -3.62 2.78
N THR A 37 0.99 -4.79 2.38
CA THR A 37 0.76 -5.92 3.30
C THR A 37 2.07 -6.40 3.92
N ALA A 38 3.11 -6.61 3.11
CA ALA A 38 4.43 -7.02 3.61
C ALA A 38 5.03 -5.97 4.57
N LEU A 39 4.89 -4.68 4.24
CA LEU A 39 5.30 -3.59 5.13
C LEU A 39 4.53 -3.62 6.46
N ARG A 40 3.20 -3.71 6.42
CA ARG A 40 2.33 -3.79 7.60
C ARG A 40 2.74 -4.97 8.48
N ASP A 41 2.89 -6.15 7.90
CA ASP A 41 3.19 -7.37 8.66
C ASP A 41 4.60 -7.31 9.28
N THR A 42 5.56 -6.72 8.57
CA THR A 42 6.90 -6.48 9.11
C THR A 42 6.89 -5.50 10.28
N LEU A 43 6.16 -4.37 10.13
CA LEU A 43 6.03 -3.38 11.21
C LEU A 43 5.30 -3.98 12.42
N HIS A 44 4.26 -4.77 12.20
CA HIS A 44 3.55 -5.48 13.26
C HIS A 44 4.47 -6.46 13.99
N GLY A 45 5.24 -7.28 13.28
CA GLY A 45 6.22 -8.18 13.89
C GLY A 45 7.26 -7.42 14.74
N LYS A 46 7.69 -6.24 14.30
CA LYS A 46 8.58 -5.37 15.08
C LYS A 46 7.90 -4.73 16.28
N ALA A 47 6.63 -4.34 16.17
CA ALA A 47 5.85 -3.86 17.30
C ALA A 47 5.80 -4.91 18.42
N GLU A 48 5.57 -6.18 18.06
CA GLU A 48 5.58 -7.32 18.99
C GLU A 48 6.95 -7.54 19.64
N GLU A 49 8.04 -7.54 18.84
CA GLU A 49 9.43 -7.66 19.32
C GLU A 49 9.80 -6.55 20.32
N PHE A 50 9.24 -5.35 20.15
CA PHE A 50 9.57 -4.17 20.94
C PHE A 50 8.63 -3.91 22.12
N LYS A 51 7.67 -4.80 22.41
CA LYS A 51 6.70 -4.65 23.51
C LYS A 51 7.33 -4.40 24.89
N GLY A 52 8.52 -4.93 25.15
CA GLY A 52 9.21 -4.78 26.43
C GLY A 52 10.14 -3.55 26.53
N LEU A 53 10.37 -2.82 25.43
CA LEU A 53 11.38 -1.76 25.38
C LEU A 53 10.77 -0.41 25.71
N ILE A 54 11.01 0.11 26.92
CA ILE A 54 10.51 1.42 27.35
C ILE A 54 11.39 2.56 26.78
N LYS A 55 10.77 3.61 26.27
CA LYS A 55 11.40 4.84 25.78
C LYS A 55 10.66 6.10 26.28
N SER A 56 11.34 7.26 26.21
CA SER A 56 10.69 8.56 26.40
C SER A 56 9.75 8.86 25.21
N GLY A 57 8.50 9.21 25.49
CA GLY A 57 7.59 9.76 24.48
C GLY A 57 8.03 11.17 24.08
N ARG A 58 7.63 11.65 22.89
CA ARG A 58 7.86 13.05 22.49
C ARG A 58 6.60 13.68 21.92
N THR A 59 6.21 14.83 22.47
CA THR A 59 5.14 15.68 21.92
C THR A 59 5.73 17.06 21.66
N HIS A 60 5.42 17.65 20.50
CA HIS A 60 6.12 18.87 20.02
C HIS A 60 7.66 18.75 20.04
N LEU A 61 8.18 17.53 19.84
CA LEU A 61 9.60 17.18 19.94
C LEU A 61 10.23 17.34 21.35
N MET A 62 9.42 17.61 22.37
CA MET A 62 9.84 17.70 23.78
C MET A 62 9.55 16.38 24.50
N ASP A 63 10.31 16.09 25.56
CA ASP A 63 10.11 14.88 26.37
C ASP A 63 8.70 14.82 26.99
N ALA A 64 8.12 13.63 26.97
CA ALA A 64 6.79 13.33 27.49
C ALA A 64 6.82 12.03 28.32
N THR A 65 5.64 11.57 28.76
CA THR A 65 5.52 10.34 29.55
C THR A 65 6.06 9.11 28.80
N PRO A 66 6.68 8.13 29.51
CA PRO A 66 7.22 6.94 28.87
C PRO A 66 6.17 6.12 28.12
N ILE A 67 6.58 5.53 27.00
CA ILE A 67 5.83 4.55 26.21
C ILE A 67 6.77 3.39 25.84
N THR A 68 6.24 2.25 25.42
CA THR A 68 7.08 1.20 24.81
C THR A 68 7.35 1.53 23.34
N LEU A 69 8.51 1.13 22.82
CA LEU A 69 8.82 1.23 21.40
C LEU A 69 7.83 0.41 20.56
N GLY A 70 7.31 -0.70 21.11
CA GLY A 70 6.23 -1.47 20.49
C GLY A 70 4.95 -0.66 20.28
N GLN A 71 4.54 0.16 21.26
CA GLN A 71 3.38 1.07 21.13
C GLN A 71 3.59 2.16 20.07
N GLU A 72 4.83 2.55 19.78
CA GLU A 72 5.12 3.52 18.71
C GLU A 72 5.05 2.87 17.32
N PHE A 73 5.23 1.56 17.23
CA PHE A 73 5.22 0.79 15.98
C PHE A 73 3.85 0.17 15.66
N SER A 74 2.89 0.21 16.59
CA SER A 74 1.57 -0.42 16.48
C SER A 74 0.53 0.42 15.75
#